data_AF-B3S621-F1
#
_entry.id   AF-B3S621-F1
#
_cell.length_a   1.000
_cell.length_b   1.000
_cell.length_c   1.000
_cell.angle_alpha   90.00
_cell.angle_beta   90.00
_cell.angle_gamma   90.00
#
_symmetry.space_group_name_H-M   'P 1'
#
loop_
_entity.id
_entity.type
_entity.pdbx_description
1 polymer ?
#
loop_
_entity_poly.entity_id
_entity_poly.type
_entity_poly.pdbx_seq_one_letter_code
_entity_poly.pdbx_strand_id
1 'polypeptide(L)'
;MKRICNDTPTNDILNELAADGVMSSSEASKLRRIQDDNEKNFELYKILEKRGDRDFLKFCEALKNHDTDNAQELGNLLENQAKNAISGVQPSPVVTTPVTSVAPISHEAGKDTTDQASAVNDQTKYSYDVFLSHSWDNKEDVIHVKKYLESKGITCWIDNEQLSGGMKLLPEISKAILASRVFVPFMSKKYIESKNCYSEISYASDKKKDMVAVIIEDIRPQGELVSSTGTDFYIYITGDLYIKILVNKQATAELEKKLNELYESIRKAKNSRK
;
A
#
# COMPACT_ATOMS: atom_id res chain seq x y z
N MET A 1 22.58 -0.40 11.12
CA MET A 1 22.64 0.26 9.79
C MET A 1 23.77 1.28 9.69
N LYS A 2 23.74 2.44 10.39
CA LYS A 2 24.80 3.48 10.27
C LYS A 2 26.25 3.00 10.49
N ARG A 3 26.46 1.94 11.29
CA ARG A 3 27.81 1.41 11.58
C ARG A 3 28.32 0.40 10.54
N ILE A 4 27.42 -0.27 9.80
CA ILE A 4 27.75 -1.34 8.83
C ILE A 4 28.01 -0.75 7.44
N CYS A 5 27.35 0.37 7.10
CA CYS A 5 27.54 1.06 5.82
C CYS A 5 28.93 1.68 5.63
N ASN A 6 29.62 2.06 6.71
CA ASN A 6 30.91 2.76 6.60
C ASN A 6 32.07 1.87 6.12
N ASP A 7 31.95 0.55 6.27
CA ASP A 7 33.04 -0.40 5.98
C ASP A 7 32.67 -1.37 4.85
N THR A 8 31.64 -1.04 4.06
CA THR A 8 31.21 -1.83 2.89
C THR A 8 31.97 -1.33 1.64
N PRO A 9 32.71 -2.19 0.91
CA PRO A 9 33.47 -1.77 -0.28
C PRO A 9 32.53 -1.53 -1.47
N THR A 10 31.88 -0.37 -1.48
CA THR A 10 30.82 -0.03 -2.44
C THR A 10 31.29 -0.09 -3.90
N ASN A 11 32.58 0.15 -4.18
CA ASN A 11 33.09 0.14 -5.55
C ASN A 11 33.24 -1.26 -6.16
N ASP A 12 33.61 -2.26 -5.35
CA ASP A 12 33.82 -3.64 -5.81
C ASP A 12 32.47 -4.33 -6.06
N ILE A 13 31.53 -4.11 -5.14
CA ILE A 13 30.13 -4.55 -5.26
C ILE A 13 29.47 -3.93 -6.52
N LEU A 14 29.75 -2.67 -6.86
CA LEU A 14 29.19 -2.04 -8.07
C LEU A 14 29.70 -2.66 -9.39
N ASN A 15 30.88 -3.29 -9.38
CA ASN A 15 31.40 -4.00 -10.56
C ASN A 15 30.70 -5.35 -10.73
N GLU A 16 30.54 -6.12 -9.64
CA GLU A 16 29.85 -7.41 -9.66
C GLU A 16 28.38 -7.27 -10.04
N LEU A 17 27.68 -6.29 -9.46
CA LEU A 17 26.28 -6.04 -9.77
C LEU A 17 26.05 -5.58 -11.21
N ALA A 18 27.01 -4.84 -11.79
CA ALA A 18 26.95 -4.47 -13.19
C ALA A 18 27.27 -5.67 -14.11
N ALA A 19 28.20 -6.53 -13.72
CA ALA A 19 28.57 -7.73 -14.47
C ALA A 19 27.44 -8.78 -14.52
N ASP A 20 26.71 -8.94 -13.42
CA ASP A 20 25.58 -9.89 -13.31
C ASP A 20 24.28 -9.36 -13.96
N GLY A 21 24.33 -8.18 -14.60
CA GLY A 21 23.18 -7.53 -15.22
C GLY A 21 22.14 -7.04 -14.21
N VAL A 22 22.46 -7.08 -12.91
CA VAL A 22 21.61 -6.65 -11.82
C VAL A 22 21.54 -5.12 -11.77
N MET A 23 22.56 -4.39 -12.22
CA MET A 23 22.57 -2.93 -12.27
C MET A 23 22.90 -2.43 -13.67
N SER A 24 22.15 -1.45 -14.19
CA SER A 24 22.48 -0.86 -15.49
C SER A 24 23.77 -0.06 -15.41
N SER A 25 24.48 0.02 -16.54
CA SER A 25 25.72 0.80 -16.65
C SER A 25 25.50 2.29 -16.29
N SER A 26 24.28 2.81 -16.51
CA SER A 26 23.88 4.17 -16.13
C SER A 26 23.74 4.35 -14.62
N GLU A 27 23.13 3.40 -13.92
CA GLU A 27 22.98 3.42 -12.46
C GLU A 27 24.33 3.25 -11.76
N ALA A 28 25.14 2.29 -12.21
CA ALA A 28 26.49 2.09 -11.70
C ALA A 28 27.36 3.35 -11.89
N SER A 29 27.23 4.02 -13.05
CA SER A 29 27.94 5.28 -13.32
C SER A 29 27.47 6.44 -12.44
N LYS A 30 26.19 6.49 -12.07
CA LYS A 30 25.66 7.49 -11.14
C LYS A 30 26.21 7.28 -9.73
N LEU A 31 26.23 6.04 -9.24
CA LEU A 31 26.74 5.71 -7.90
C LEU A 31 28.25 5.93 -7.79
N ARG A 32 29.02 5.62 -8.84
CA ARG A 32 30.48 5.89 -8.88
C ARG A 32 30.85 7.37 -8.79
N ARG A 33 29.93 8.28 -9.12
CA ARG A 33 30.17 9.73 -9.06
C ARG A 33 29.96 10.32 -7.67
N ILE A 34 29.34 9.58 -6.76
CA ILE A 34 29.11 10.03 -5.38
C ILE A 34 30.40 9.81 -4.59
N GLN A 35 30.95 10.86 -3.99
CA GLN A 35 32.21 10.77 -3.23
C GLN A 35 31.99 10.41 -1.77
N ASP A 36 30.85 10.82 -1.19
CA ASP A 36 30.50 10.47 0.17
C ASP A 36 29.91 9.05 0.23
N ASP A 37 30.53 8.17 1.01
CA ASP A 37 30.14 6.76 1.05
C ASP A 37 28.77 6.56 1.73
N ASN A 38 28.37 7.43 2.65
CA ASN A 38 27.04 7.34 3.26
C ASN A 38 25.94 7.72 2.28
N GLU A 39 26.14 8.77 1.50
CA GLU A 39 25.23 9.20 0.44
C GLU A 39 25.17 8.18 -0.70
N LYS A 40 26.33 7.60 -1.06
CA LYS A 40 26.41 6.54 -2.08
C LYS A 40 25.64 5.31 -1.66
N ASN A 41 25.78 4.89 -0.40
CA ASN A 41 25.05 3.76 0.16
C ASN A 41 23.55 4.03 0.27
N PHE A 42 23.15 5.27 0.60
CA PHE A 42 21.75 5.67 0.64
C PHE A 42 21.11 5.68 -0.75
N GLU A 43 21.79 6.19 -1.77
CA GLU A 43 21.31 6.16 -3.15
C GLU A 43 21.27 4.73 -3.72
N LEU A 44 22.26 3.89 -3.38
CA LEU A 44 22.22 2.46 -3.70
C LEU A 44 20.99 1.80 -3.07
N TYR A 45 20.71 2.07 -1.79
CA TYR A 45 19.52 1.57 -1.10
C TYR A 45 18.22 2.01 -1.79
N LYS A 46 18.09 3.27 -2.21
CA LYS A 46 16.91 3.76 -2.95
C LYS A 46 16.73 3.06 -4.30
N ILE A 47 17.82 2.74 -5.00
CA ILE A 47 17.77 2.00 -6.26
C ILE A 47 17.26 0.58 -6.02
N LEU A 48 17.64 -0.03 -4.89
CA LEU A 48 17.24 -1.38 -4.51
C LEU A 48 15.82 -1.46 -3.95
N GLU A 49 15.39 -0.48 -3.17
CA GLU A 49 14.04 -0.37 -2.62
C GLU A 49 12.98 -0.22 -3.74
N LYS A 50 13.39 0.34 -4.89
CA LYS A 50 12.56 0.43 -6.09
C LYS A 50 12.50 -0.87 -6.91
N ARG A 51 13.28 -1.90 -6.53
CA ARG A 51 13.37 -3.20 -7.23
C ARG A 51 12.64 -4.27 -6.42
N GLY A 52 11.78 -5.05 -7.07
CA GLY A 52 10.83 -5.96 -6.41
C GLY A 52 10.77 -7.37 -6.98
N ASP A 53 11.78 -7.79 -7.76
CA ASP A 53 11.82 -9.04 -8.52
C ASP A 53 13.04 -9.92 -8.17
N ARG A 54 13.35 -10.92 -9.02
CA ARG A 54 14.48 -11.87 -8.82
C ARG A 54 15.83 -11.17 -8.69
N ASP A 55 15.97 -9.93 -9.14
CA ASP A 55 17.23 -9.22 -9.14
C ASP A 55 17.56 -8.63 -7.75
N PHE A 56 16.55 -8.36 -6.90
CA PHE A 56 16.78 -8.01 -5.49
C PHE A 56 17.31 -9.20 -4.67
N LEU A 57 16.76 -10.41 -4.92
CA LEU A 57 17.25 -11.62 -4.26
C LEU A 57 18.66 -11.98 -4.74
N LYS A 58 18.94 -11.86 -6.04
CA LYS A 58 20.30 -11.99 -6.59
C LYS A 58 21.26 -10.96 -6.04
N PHE A 59 20.83 -9.72 -5.81
CA PHE A 59 21.63 -8.70 -5.16
C PHE A 59 21.99 -9.10 -3.71
N CYS A 60 21.01 -9.55 -2.93
CA CYS A 60 21.26 -10.05 -1.58
C CYS A 60 22.20 -11.26 -1.59
N GLU A 61 22.07 -12.14 -2.60
CA GLU A 61 22.93 -13.30 -2.81
C GLU A 61 24.36 -12.91 -3.21
N ALA A 62 24.53 -11.93 -4.10
CA ALA A 62 25.84 -11.38 -4.47
C ALA A 62 26.56 -10.81 -3.24
N LEU A 63 25.86 -10.03 -2.41
CA LEU A 63 26.41 -9.53 -1.16
C LEU A 63 26.80 -10.64 -0.17
N LYS A 64 25.98 -11.69 -0.06
CA LYS A 64 26.27 -12.86 0.80
C LYS A 64 27.44 -13.70 0.30
N ASN A 65 27.75 -13.66 -0.99
CA ASN A 65 28.83 -14.43 -1.61
C ASN A 65 30.12 -13.61 -1.76
N HIS A 66 30.12 -12.33 -1.40
CA HIS A 66 31.29 -11.46 -1.45
C HIS A 66 32.33 -11.85 -0.38
N ASP A 67 33.61 -11.55 -0.65
CA ASP A 67 34.75 -11.98 0.18
C ASP A 67 34.89 -11.24 1.53
N THR A 68 34.03 -10.27 1.83
CA THR A 68 34.15 -9.43 3.03
C THR A 68 32.97 -9.64 3.99
N ASP A 69 33.30 -9.83 5.27
CA ASP A 69 32.31 -10.07 6.34
C ASP A 69 31.23 -8.98 6.38
N ASN A 70 31.59 -7.72 6.13
CA ASN A 70 30.65 -6.59 6.11
C ASN A 70 29.63 -6.66 4.97
N ALA A 71 30.05 -7.09 3.78
CA ALA A 71 29.16 -7.26 2.65
C ALA A 71 28.20 -8.43 2.89
N GLN A 72 28.71 -9.52 3.46
CA GLN A 72 27.90 -10.69 3.82
C GLN A 72 26.87 -10.34 4.90
N GLU A 73 27.25 -9.60 5.94
CA GLU A 73 26.34 -9.13 6.99
C GLU A 73 25.25 -8.23 6.40
N LEU A 74 25.62 -7.32 5.48
CA LEU A 74 24.66 -6.46 4.79
C LEU A 74 23.68 -7.27 3.93
N GLY A 75 24.16 -8.25 3.16
CA GLY A 75 23.32 -9.14 2.34
C GLY A 75 22.31 -9.93 3.19
N ASN A 76 22.76 -10.49 4.31
CA ASN A 76 21.90 -11.20 5.26
C ASN A 76 20.88 -10.28 5.94
N LEU A 77 21.29 -9.06 6.31
CA LEU A 77 20.42 -8.08 6.95
C LEU A 77 19.31 -7.62 6.01
N LEU A 78 19.64 -7.32 4.76
CA LEU A 78 18.67 -6.92 3.73
C LEU A 78 17.69 -8.04 3.42
N GLU A 79 18.18 -9.28 3.29
CA GLU A 79 17.31 -10.44 3.06
C GLU A 79 16.38 -10.71 4.26
N ASN A 80 16.88 -10.58 5.49
CA ASN A 80 16.09 -10.76 6.71
C ASN A 80 15.07 -9.63 6.91
N GLN A 81 15.41 -8.39 6.58
CA GLN A 81 14.44 -7.29 6.58
C GLN A 81 13.33 -7.54 5.55
N ALA A 82 13.68 -8.02 4.36
CA ALA A 82 12.70 -8.43 3.36
C ALA A 82 11.83 -9.60 3.84
N LYS A 83 12.40 -10.62 4.49
CA LYS A 83 11.67 -11.79 5.04
C LYS A 83 10.79 -11.45 6.26
N ASN A 84 11.25 -10.56 7.13
CA ASN A 84 10.49 -10.10 8.30
C ASN A 84 9.33 -9.16 7.91
N ALA A 85 9.52 -8.35 6.86
CA ALA A 85 8.41 -7.63 6.23
C ALA A 85 7.33 -8.58 5.65
N ILE A 86 7.69 -9.82 5.33
CA ILE A 86 6.77 -10.87 4.85
C ILE A 86 6.14 -11.67 6.01
N SER A 87 6.82 -11.86 7.14
CA SER A 87 6.38 -12.75 8.25
C SER A 87 5.68 -12.06 9.43
N GLY A 88 5.66 -10.72 9.53
CA GLY A 88 4.76 -10.01 10.45
C GLY A 88 4.99 -10.22 11.96
N VAL A 89 6.18 -10.62 12.42
CA VAL A 89 6.54 -10.59 13.84
C VAL A 89 7.53 -9.44 14.07
N GLN A 90 7.04 -8.33 14.62
CA GLN A 90 7.87 -7.30 15.23
C GLN A 90 8.05 -7.64 16.72
N PRO A 91 9.28 -7.68 17.28
CA PRO A 91 9.47 -7.75 18.72
C PRO A 91 8.98 -6.43 19.34
N SER A 92 8.06 -6.52 20.30
CA SER A 92 7.53 -5.36 21.03
C SER A 92 8.64 -4.62 21.81
N PRO A 93 8.56 -3.29 21.97
CA PRO A 93 9.54 -2.54 22.74
C PRO A 93 9.39 -2.87 24.24
N VAL A 94 10.51 -3.23 24.87
CA VAL A 94 10.62 -3.41 26.32
C VAL A 94 10.37 -2.05 26.99
N VAL A 95 9.18 -1.88 27.56
CA VAL A 95 8.88 -0.77 28.46
C VAL A 95 9.30 -1.20 29.86
N THR A 96 10.44 -0.68 30.30
CA THR A 96 10.88 -0.73 31.68
C THR A 96 10.10 0.33 32.47
N THR A 97 9.23 -0.09 33.39
CA THR A 97 8.75 0.76 34.48
C THR A 97 9.06 0.11 35.82
N PRO A 98 9.40 0.91 36.86
CA PRO A 98 9.88 0.39 38.12
C PRO A 98 8.74 -0.11 39.00
N VAL A 99 9.01 -1.24 39.66
CA VAL A 99 8.15 -1.94 40.61
C VAL A 99 8.11 -1.18 41.95
N THR A 100 6.91 -0.91 42.45
CA THR A 100 6.68 -0.62 43.87
C THR A 100 5.61 -1.60 44.42
N SER A 101 6.10 -2.56 45.21
CA SER A 101 5.52 -3.28 46.38
C SER A 101 4.30 -2.61 47.05
N VAL A 102 3.28 -3.21 47.69
CA VAL A 102 2.92 -4.51 48.36
C VAL A 102 1.36 -4.49 48.46
N ALA A 103 0.53 -5.53 48.32
CA ALA A 103 0.08 -6.56 49.30
C ALA A 103 -1.32 -7.13 48.88
N PRO A 104 -1.82 -8.28 49.40
CA PRO A 104 -2.77 -9.15 48.68
C PRO A 104 -4.11 -9.53 49.40
N ILE A 105 -4.98 -10.25 48.65
CA ILE A 105 -6.12 -11.16 49.03
C ILE A 105 -7.43 -10.44 49.48
N SER A 106 -8.65 -10.73 48.99
CA SER A 106 -9.46 -11.97 49.06
C SER A 106 -10.71 -12.00 48.14
N HIS A 107 -11.04 -13.22 47.70
CA HIS A 107 -12.35 -13.88 47.43
C HIS A 107 -13.67 -13.07 47.38
N GLU A 108 -14.54 -13.37 46.39
CA GLU A 108 -15.77 -14.18 46.59
C GLU A 108 -16.53 -14.46 45.28
N ALA A 109 -17.35 -15.52 45.30
CA ALA A 109 -18.05 -16.16 44.19
C ALA A 109 -19.59 -15.98 44.28
N GLY A 110 -20.30 -16.16 43.15
CA GLY A 110 -21.77 -16.34 43.07
C GLY A 110 -22.38 -15.58 41.88
N LYS A 111 -22.67 -16.23 40.74
CA LYS A 111 -23.93 -16.93 40.34
C LYS A 111 -25.11 -15.97 40.09
N ASP A 112 -25.51 -15.78 38.82
CA ASP A 112 -26.83 -16.18 38.33
C ASP A 112 -27.04 -15.98 36.82
N THR A 113 -27.93 -16.82 36.29
CA THR A 113 -28.47 -17.01 34.94
C THR A 113 -29.13 -15.79 34.30
N THR A 114 -29.06 -15.61 32.97
CA THR A 114 -30.23 -15.43 32.07
C THR A 114 -29.82 -15.57 30.60
N ASP A 115 -30.62 -16.31 29.82
CA ASP A 115 -30.60 -16.36 28.36
C ASP A 115 -30.76 -14.96 27.73
N GLN A 116 -29.86 -14.58 26.82
CA GLN A 116 -30.21 -13.83 25.61
C GLN A 116 -29.25 -14.19 24.48
N ALA A 117 -29.84 -14.67 23.37
CA ALA A 117 -29.18 -14.87 22.10
C ALA A 117 -28.42 -13.61 21.70
N SER A 118 -27.10 -13.66 21.84
CA SER A 118 -26.22 -12.59 21.40
C SER A 118 -26.13 -12.67 19.88
N ALA A 119 -26.85 -11.77 19.21
CA ALA A 119 -26.59 -11.45 17.82
C ALA A 119 -25.10 -11.21 17.65
N VAL A 120 -24.42 -12.10 16.92
CA VAL A 120 -22.99 -11.99 16.64
C VAL A 120 -22.81 -10.72 15.82
N ASN A 121 -22.26 -9.69 16.48
CA ASN A 121 -22.04 -8.38 15.92
C ASN A 121 -20.95 -8.47 14.84
N ASP A 122 -21.33 -8.52 13.56
CA ASP A 122 -20.44 -8.49 12.38
C ASP A 122 -19.68 -7.14 12.22
N GLN A 123 -19.71 -6.29 13.24
CA GLN A 123 -19.02 -4.99 13.25
C GLN A 123 -17.49 -5.07 13.36
N THR A 124 -16.90 -6.27 13.47
CA THR A 124 -15.47 -6.43 13.79
C THR A 124 -14.58 -6.82 12.61
N LYS A 125 -15.11 -6.98 11.39
CA LYS A 125 -14.32 -7.49 10.25
C LYS A 125 -13.51 -6.43 9.50
N TYR A 126 -14.01 -5.20 9.43
CA TYR A 126 -13.42 -4.15 8.60
C TYR A 126 -13.01 -2.94 9.45
N SER A 127 -11.78 -2.47 9.29
CA SER A 127 -11.27 -1.26 9.93
C SER A 127 -11.70 0.02 9.21
N TYR A 128 -12.08 -0.09 7.94
CA TYR A 128 -12.51 1.03 7.11
C TYR A 128 -13.75 0.67 6.30
N ASP A 129 -14.61 1.65 6.07
CA ASP A 129 -15.75 1.50 5.16
C ASP A 129 -15.28 1.42 3.71
N VAL A 130 -14.30 2.24 3.33
CA VAL A 130 -13.83 2.37 1.94
C VAL A 130 -12.31 2.40 1.81
N PHE A 131 -11.80 1.79 0.74
CA PHE A 131 -10.46 1.99 0.21
C PHE A 131 -10.53 2.90 -1.01
N LEU A 132 -9.81 4.02 -1.02
CA LEU A 132 -9.78 4.99 -2.12
C LEU A 132 -8.52 4.77 -2.98
N SER A 133 -8.66 3.95 -4.03
CA SER A 133 -7.56 3.65 -4.96
C SER A 133 -7.48 4.75 -6.02
N HIS A 134 -6.31 5.38 -6.16
CA HIS A 134 -6.13 6.52 -7.07
C HIS A 134 -4.70 6.57 -7.62
N SER A 135 -4.50 7.24 -8.75
CA SER A 135 -3.17 7.64 -9.19
C SER A 135 -2.72 8.90 -8.47
N TRP A 136 -1.40 9.05 -8.30
CA TRP A 136 -0.79 10.19 -7.64
C TRP A 136 -1.29 11.55 -8.17
N ASP A 137 -1.44 11.68 -9.49
CA ASP A 137 -1.91 12.90 -10.16
C ASP A 137 -3.32 13.36 -9.73
N ASN A 138 -4.14 12.47 -9.16
CA ASN A 138 -5.51 12.77 -8.76
C ASN A 138 -5.69 12.89 -7.24
N LYS A 139 -4.58 12.89 -6.48
CA LYS A 139 -4.63 12.84 -5.01
C LYS A 139 -5.42 14.00 -4.39
N GLU A 140 -5.27 15.22 -4.88
CA GLU A 140 -5.96 16.39 -4.33
C GLU A 140 -7.49 16.27 -4.48
N ASP A 141 -7.96 15.88 -5.67
CA ASP A 141 -9.38 15.66 -5.94
C ASP A 141 -9.93 14.52 -5.08
N VAL A 142 -9.16 13.44 -4.89
CA VAL A 142 -9.55 12.30 -4.04
C VAL A 142 -9.58 12.70 -2.56
N ILE A 143 -8.68 13.58 -2.11
CA ILE A 143 -8.72 14.15 -0.75
C ILE A 143 -10.00 14.99 -0.55
N HIS A 144 -10.44 15.73 -1.57
CA HIS A 144 -11.70 16.45 -1.50
C HIS A 144 -12.89 15.49 -1.28
N VAL A 145 -12.95 14.42 -2.08
CA VAL A 145 -13.98 13.38 -1.96
C VAL A 145 -13.90 12.68 -0.59
N LYS A 146 -12.69 12.35 -0.13
CA LYS A 146 -12.44 11.77 1.21
C LYS A 146 -13.03 12.63 2.31
N LYS A 147 -12.73 13.94 2.32
CA LYS A 147 -13.25 14.88 3.32
C LYS A 147 -14.79 14.91 3.32
N TYR A 148 -15.41 14.89 2.15
CA TYR A 148 -16.86 14.82 2.04
C TYR A 148 -17.41 13.52 2.66
N LEU A 149 -16.86 12.37 2.30
CA LEU A 149 -17.27 11.07 2.83
C LEU A 149 -17.09 10.98 4.35
N GLU A 150 -15.95 11.44 4.87
CA GLU A 150 -15.66 11.49 6.31
C GLU A 150 -16.61 12.42 7.06
N SER A 151 -17.01 13.55 6.46
CA SER A 151 -18.02 14.45 7.05
C SER A 151 -19.41 13.79 7.20
N LYS A 152 -19.66 12.72 6.45
CA LYS A 152 -20.89 11.91 6.51
C LYS A 152 -20.71 10.62 7.33
N GLY A 153 -19.59 10.47 8.03
CA GLY A 153 -19.30 9.34 8.92
C GLY A 153 -18.79 8.08 8.21
N ILE A 154 -18.30 8.19 6.97
CA ILE A 154 -17.64 7.08 6.25
C ILE A 154 -16.15 7.07 6.58
N THR A 155 -15.66 5.97 7.13
CA THR A 155 -14.23 5.80 7.40
C THR A 155 -13.47 5.42 6.13
N CYS A 156 -12.47 6.23 5.76
CA CYS A 156 -11.75 6.09 4.49
C CYS A 156 -10.29 5.70 4.73
N TRP A 157 -9.79 4.76 3.94
CA TRP A 157 -8.36 4.53 3.74
C TRP A 157 -7.91 5.12 2.39
N ILE A 158 -6.79 5.83 2.38
CA ILE A 158 -6.13 6.35 1.18
C ILE A 158 -4.64 6.12 1.33
N ASP A 159 -3.95 5.83 0.23
CA ASP A 159 -2.49 5.67 0.26
C ASP A 159 -1.80 7.01 0.61
N ASN A 160 -0.91 6.96 1.60
CA ASN A 160 -0.12 8.09 2.06
C ASN A 160 1.29 8.01 1.48
N GLU A 161 1.44 8.53 0.25
CA GLU A 161 2.65 9.12 -0.35
C GLU A 161 4.00 8.37 -0.37
N GLN A 162 4.14 7.21 0.30
CA GLN A 162 5.45 6.58 0.52
C GLN A 162 5.53 5.11 0.09
N LEU A 163 4.50 4.60 -0.56
CA LEU A 163 4.41 3.21 -1.02
C LEU A 163 4.66 3.06 -2.54
N SER A 164 5.29 4.06 -3.17
CA SER A 164 5.50 4.17 -4.62
C SER A 164 6.71 3.40 -5.18
N GLY A 165 7.21 2.40 -4.46
CA GLY A 165 8.35 1.57 -4.87
C GLY A 165 7.95 0.23 -5.49
N GLY A 166 7.68 0.19 -6.80
CA GLY A 166 7.77 -1.04 -7.60
C GLY A 166 6.45 -1.73 -8.02
N MET A 167 6.57 -2.75 -8.88
CA MET A 167 5.47 -3.47 -9.56
C MET A 167 4.63 -4.41 -8.67
N LYS A 168 4.85 -4.43 -7.35
CA LYS A 168 4.23 -5.41 -6.45
C LYS A 168 3.27 -4.72 -5.49
N LEU A 169 2.05 -5.26 -5.36
CA LEU A 169 1.11 -4.84 -4.32
C LEU A 169 1.78 -4.98 -2.96
N LEU A 170 2.02 -3.85 -2.30
CA LEU A 170 2.70 -3.84 -1.02
C LEU A 170 1.83 -4.51 0.05
N PRO A 171 2.41 -5.28 0.99
CA PRO A 171 1.65 -6.00 2.01
C PRO A 171 0.68 -5.09 2.77
N GLU A 172 1.08 -3.85 3.05
CA GLU A 172 0.24 -2.86 3.73
C GLU A 172 -0.99 -2.46 2.90
N ILE A 173 -0.82 -2.23 1.60
CA ILE A 173 -1.91 -1.92 0.67
C ILE A 173 -2.86 -3.12 0.59
N SER A 174 -2.33 -4.34 0.45
CA SER A 174 -3.16 -5.54 0.41
C SER A 174 -3.97 -5.73 1.70
N LYS A 175 -3.35 -5.48 2.87
CA LYS A 175 -4.03 -5.52 4.18
C LYS A 175 -5.09 -4.44 4.27
N ALA A 176 -4.81 -3.22 3.81
CA ALA A 176 -5.78 -2.14 3.79
C ALA A 176 -6.97 -2.46 2.87
N ILE A 177 -6.75 -3.00 1.67
CA ILE A 177 -7.83 -3.47 0.78
C ILE A 177 -8.69 -4.52 1.50
N LEU A 178 -8.06 -5.48 2.20
CA LEU A 178 -8.78 -6.50 2.96
C LEU A 178 -9.56 -5.92 4.15
N ALA A 179 -8.97 -4.96 4.87
CA ALA A 179 -9.56 -4.28 6.01
C ALA A 179 -10.63 -3.24 5.62
N SER A 180 -10.70 -2.83 4.36
CA SER A 180 -11.76 -1.98 3.82
C SER A 180 -12.91 -2.82 3.29
N ARG A 181 -14.15 -2.38 3.53
CA ARG A 181 -15.30 -3.14 3.00
C ARG A 181 -15.53 -2.92 1.51
N VAL A 182 -15.54 -1.67 1.06
CA VAL A 182 -15.78 -1.28 -0.34
C VAL A 182 -14.49 -0.77 -0.96
N PHE A 183 -14.23 -1.15 -2.21
CA PHE A 183 -13.10 -0.65 -3.00
C PHE A 183 -13.59 0.41 -4.00
N VAL A 184 -13.01 1.60 -3.98
CA VAL A 184 -13.41 2.73 -4.81
C VAL A 184 -12.23 3.10 -5.72
N PRO A 185 -12.20 2.61 -6.98
CA PRO A 185 -11.21 3.04 -7.95
C PRO A 185 -11.58 4.42 -8.53
N PHE A 186 -10.66 5.38 -8.41
CA PHE A 186 -10.73 6.68 -9.07
C PHE A 186 -9.99 6.60 -10.40
N MET A 187 -10.73 6.21 -11.43
CA MET A 187 -10.20 5.94 -12.76
C MET A 187 -9.93 7.24 -13.52
N SER A 188 -8.75 7.28 -14.13
CA SER A 188 -8.19 8.33 -14.97
C SER A 188 -7.27 7.69 -16.00
N LYS A 189 -6.79 8.45 -16.99
CA LYS A 189 -5.74 7.98 -17.91
C LYS A 189 -4.47 7.58 -17.16
N LYS A 190 -4.12 8.29 -16.08
CA LYS A 190 -2.95 7.94 -15.25
C LYS A 190 -3.17 6.70 -14.41
N TYR A 191 -4.38 6.50 -13.90
CA TYR A 191 -4.76 5.30 -13.14
C TYR A 191 -4.59 4.04 -13.97
N ILE A 192 -5.11 4.02 -15.21
CA ILE A 192 -5.06 2.83 -16.07
C ILE A 192 -3.65 2.49 -16.58
N GLU A 193 -2.75 3.47 -16.63
CA GLU A 193 -1.34 3.26 -16.96
C GLU A 193 -0.48 2.87 -15.74
N SER A 194 -1.03 3.03 -14.54
CA SER A 194 -0.32 2.73 -13.30
C SER A 194 -0.36 1.24 -13.00
N LYS A 195 0.82 0.61 -12.99
CA LYS A 195 0.99 -0.80 -12.59
C LYS A 195 0.54 -1.06 -11.15
N ASN A 196 0.68 -0.07 -10.27
CA ASN A 196 0.26 -0.16 -8.87
C ASN A 196 -1.27 -0.19 -8.79
N CYS A 197 -1.93 0.75 -9.46
CA CYS A 197 -3.39 0.81 -9.52
C CYS A 197 -3.98 -0.46 -10.16
N TYR A 198 -3.35 -0.97 -11.22
CA TYR A 198 -3.71 -2.26 -11.80
C TYR A 198 -3.61 -3.42 -10.80
N SER A 199 -2.51 -3.48 -10.04
CA SER A 199 -2.30 -4.53 -9.04
C SER A 199 -3.32 -4.47 -7.91
N GLU A 200 -3.67 -3.26 -7.46
CA GLU A 200 -4.69 -3.03 -6.43
C GLU A 200 -6.09 -3.45 -6.88
N ILE A 201 -6.54 -2.98 -8.05
CA ILE A 201 -7.89 -3.29 -8.55
C ILE A 201 -8.03 -4.77 -8.89
N SER A 202 -6.98 -5.39 -9.46
CA SER A 202 -6.95 -6.82 -9.74
C SER A 202 -7.06 -7.62 -8.44
N TYR A 203 -6.28 -7.24 -7.41
CA TYR A 203 -6.35 -7.89 -6.11
C TYR A 203 -7.71 -7.70 -5.42
N ALA A 204 -8.29 -6.50 -5.47
CA ALA A 204 -9.62 -6.25 -4.93
C ALA A 204 -10.70 -7.09 -5.64
N SER A 205 -10.59 -7.24 -6.96
CA SER A 205 -11.45 -8.11 -7.78
C SER A 205 -11.30 -9.58 -7.37
N ASP A 206 -10.06 -10.08 -7.24
CA ASP A 206 -9.78 -11.46 -6.81
C ASP A 206 -10.35 -11.75 -5.41
N LYS A 207 -10.36 -10.75 -4.52
CA LYS A 207 -10.97 -10.83 -3.18
C LYS A 207 -12.47 -10.57 -3.17
N LYS A 208 -13.11 -10.43 -4.34
CA LYS A 208 -14.54 -10.20 -4.52
C LYS A 208 -15.06 -9.02 -3.69
N LYS A 209 -14.25 -7.96 -3.60
CA LYS A 209 -14.63 -6.71 -2.93
C LYS A 209 -15.78 -6.06 -3.70
N ASP A 210 -16.74 -5.50 -2.98
CA ASP A 210 -17.75 -4.66 -3.60
C ASP A 210 -17.05 -3.39 -4.13
N MET A 211 -17.35 -3.02 -5.38
CA MET A 211 -16.73 -1.89 -6.05
C MET A 211 -17.74 -0.80 -6.34
N VAL A 212 -17.35 0.46 -6.12
CA VAL A 212 -18.08 1.65 -6.57
C VAL A 212 -17.09 2.52 -7.32
N ALA A 213 -17.16 2.53 -8.64
CA ALA A 213 -16.16 3.20 -9.46
C ALA A 213 -16.43 4.70 -9.59
N VAL A 214 -15.36 5.48 -9.61
CA VAL A 214 -15.41 6.92 -9.86
C VAL A 214 -14.54 7.22 -11.09
N ILE A 215 -15.07 7.99 -12.03
CA ILE A 215 -14.27 8.55 -13.13
C ILE A 215 -13.99 10.01 -12.82
N ILE A 216 -12.70 10.34 -12.73
CA ILE A 216 -12.25 11.66 -12.30
C ILE A 216 -11.69 12.54 -13.43
N GLU A 217 -11.81 12.04 -14.67
CA GLU A 217 -11.43 12.75 -15.88
C GLU A 217 -12.57 12.78 -16.91
N ASP A 218 -12.47 13.69 -17.86
CA ASP A 218 -13.45 13.80 -18.95
C ASP A 218 -13.17 12.78 -20.05
N ILE A 219 -13.38 11.50 -19.73
CA ILE A 219 -13.16 10.36 -20.62
C ILE A 219 -14.45 9.54 -20.76
N ARG A 220 -14.63 8.88 -21.91
CA ARG A 220 -15.67 7.87 -22.07
C ARG A 220 -15.12 6.51 -21.63
N PRO A 221 -15.63 5.90 -20.55
CA PRO A 221 -15.06 4.67 -20.03
C PRO A 221 -14.95 3.55 -21.07
N GLN A 222 -16.01 3.33 -21.84
CA GLN A 222 -15.98 2.36 -22.93
C GLN A 222 -15.02 2.82 -24.03
N GLY A 223 -13.95 2.04 -24.24
CA GLY A 223 -12.93 2.29 -25.25
C GLY A 223 -11.82 3.26 -24.82
N GLU A 224 -12.03 4.14 -23.83
CA GLU A 224 -10.96 5.04 -23.36
C GLU A 224 -10.32 4.62 -22.04
N LEU A 225 -10.89 3.68 -21.28
CA LEU A 225 -10.24 3.05 -20.13
C LEU A 225 -9.40 1.83 -20.52
N VAL A 226 -8.69 1.92 -21.65
CA VAL A 226 -7.77 0.88 -22.12
C VAL A 226 -6.34 1.38 -21.94
N SER A 227 -5.52 0.60 -21.22
CA SER A 227 -4.12 0.93 -21.00
C SER A 227 -3.30 0.79 -22.29
N SER A 228 -2.08 1.35 -22.30
CA SER A 228 -1.09 1.17 -23.38
C SER A 228 -0.71 -0.29 -23.64
N THR A 229 -0.91 -1.18 -22.66
CA THR A 229 -0.71 -2.63 -22.79
C THR A 229 -1.92 -3.38 -23.32
N GLY A 230 -3.03 -2.67 -23.63
CA GLY A 230 -4.27 -3.25 -24.13
C GLY A 230 -5.19 -3.81 -23.05
N THR A 231 -4.93 -3.52 -21.77
CA THR A 231 -5.82 -3.95 -20.68
C THR A 231 -7.04 -3.05 -20.64
N ASP A 232 -8.22 -3.63 -20.83
CA ASP A 232 -9.49 -2.90 -20.74
C ASP A 232 -9.98 -2.87 -19.29
N PHE A 233 -9.88 -1.71 -18.63
CA PHE A 233 -10.36 -1.51 -17.26
C PHE A 233 -11.88 -1.36 -17.19
N TYR A 234 -12.56 -1.19 -18.33
CA TYR A 234 -14.03 -1.18 -18.36
C TYR A 234 -14.62 -2.46 -17.78
N ILE A 235 -13.90 -3.59 -17.87
CA ILE A 235 -14.27 -4.88 -17.28
C ILE A 235 -14.57 -4.80 -15.77
N TYR A 236 -13.88 -3.90 -15.04
CA TYR A 236 -14.07 -3.77 -13.59
C TYR A 236 -15.29 -2.91 -13.21
N ILE A 237 -15.93 -2.28 -14.20
CA ILE A 237 -17.04 -1.35 -14.00
C ILE A 237 -18.26 -1.68 -14.86
N THR A 238 -18.28 -2.87 -15.49
CA THR A 238 -19.37 -3.30 -16.37
C THR A 238 -20.71 -3.32 -15.61
N GLY A 239 -21.72 -2.66 -16.18
CA GLY A 239 -23.04 -2.49 -15.55
C GLY A 239 -23.41 -1.04 -15.19
N ASP A 240 -22.77 -0.04 -15.81
CA ASP A 240 -23.08 1.41 -15.71
C ASP A 240 -22.95 2.05 -14.31
N LEU A 241 -22.36 1.37 -13.33
CA LEU A 241 -22.32 1.83 -11.94
C LEU A 241 -21.05 2.64 -11.61
N TYR A 242 -20.65 3.57 -12.49
CA TYR A 242 -19.60 4.53 -12.19
C TYR A 242 -20.16 5.94 -12.01
N ILE A 243 -19.49 6.72 -11.16
CA ILE A 243 -19.89 8.10 -10.86
C ILE A 243 -18.82 9.03 -11.40
N LYS A 244 -19.21 9.99 -12.23
CA LYS A 244 -18.28 10.99 -12.75
C LYS A 244 -18.20 12.18 -11.79
N ILE A 245 -17.00 12.44 -11.28
CA ILE A 245 -16.71 13.52 -10.32
C ILE A 245 -15.55 14.33 -10.89
N LEU A 246 -15.80 15.56 -11.34
CA LEU A 246 -14.78 16.46 -11.86
C LEU A 246 -14.70 17.69 -10.95
N VAL A 247 -13.94 17.58 -9.85
CA VAL A 247 -13.90 18.57 -8.74
C VAL A 247 -13.70 20.00 -9.24
N ASN A 248 -12.83 20.20 -10.23
CA ASN A 248 -12.48 21.52 -10.77
C ASN A 248 -13.25 21.92 -12.05
N LYS A 249 -14.20 21.10 -12.52
CA LYS A 249 -14.95 21.34 -13.78
C LYS A 249 -16.47 21.31 -13.62
N GLN A 250 -16.98 20.99 -12.44
CA GLN A 250 -18.41 20.97 -12.14
C GLN A 250 -18.84 22.19 -11.33
N ALA A 251 -20.07 22.65 -11.57
CA ALA A 251 -20.69 23.63 -10.68
C ALA A 251 -20.88 23.04 -9.28
N THR A 252 -20.78 23.85 -8.23
CA THR A 252 -20.82 23.38 -6.82
C THR A 252 -22.01 22.48 -6.52
N ALA A 253 -23.21 22.84 -6.97
CA ALA A 253 -24.42 22.04 -6.76
C ALA A 253 -24.40 20.69 -7.49
N GLU A 254 -23.78 20.64 -8.68
CA GLU A 254 -23.62 19.39 -9.44
C GLU A 254 -22.59 18.48 -8.75
N LEU A 255 -21.46 19.05 -8.33
CA LEU A 255 -20.43 18.32 -7.59
C LEU A 255 -21.01 17.73 -6.30
N GLU A 256 -21.75 18.52 -5.51
CA GLU A 256 -22.39 18.05 -4.28
C GLU A 256 -23.38 16.90 -4.55
N LYS A 257 -24.18 17.00 -5.62
CA LYS A 257 -25.08 15.92 -6.05
C LYS A 257 -24.30 14.64 -6.36
N LYS A 258 -23.16 14.74 -7.07
CA LYS A 258 -22.31 13.59 -7.42
C LYS A 258 -21.60 12.99 -6.20
N LEU A 259 -21.16 13.82 -5.27
CA LEU A 259 -20.60 13.36 -3.99
C LEU A 259 -21.66 12.62 -3.15
N ASN A 260 -22.91 13.09 -3.15
CA ASN A 260 -24.01 12.40 -2.49
C ASN A 260 -24.37 11.08 -3.18
N GLU A 261 -24.36 11.03 -4.51
CA GLU A 261 -24.53 9.79 -5.29
C GLU A 261 -23.49 8.73 -4.92
N LEU A 262 -22.23 9.15 -4.72
CA LEU A 262 -21.14 8.29 -4.27
C LEU A 262 -21.36 7.80 -2.84
N TYR A 263 -21.73 8.70 -1.94
CA TYR A 263 -22.06 8.36 -0.55
C TYR A 263 -23.16 7.29 -0.47
N GLU A 264 -24.28 7.47 -1.19
CA GLU A 264 -25.39 6.52 -1.18
C GLU A 264 -25.00 5.17 -1.81
N SER A 265 -24.19 5.19 -2.87
CA SER A 265 -23.68 3.97 -3.50
C SER A 265 -22.78 3.17 -2.55
N ILE A 266 -21.87 3.84 -1.84
CA ILE A 266 -21.04 3.24 -0.79
C ILE A 266 -21.91 2.69 0.34
N ARG A 267 -22.91 3.45 0.80
CA ARG A 267 -23.83 3.04 1.87
C ARG A 267 -24.65 1.81 1.46
N LYS A 268 -25.08 1.71 0.20
CA LYS A 268 -25.78 0.55 -0.33
C LYS A 268 -24.87 -0.67 -0.41
N ALA A 269 -23.68 -0.54 -0.99
CA ALA A 269 -22.67 -1.61 -1.04
C ALA A 269 -22.26 -2.08 0.37
N LYS A 270 -22.31 -1.16 1.35
CA LYS A 270 -22.07 -1.45 2.76
C LYS A 270 -23.05 -2.45 3.37
N ASN A 271 -24.30 -2.44 2.91
CA ASN A 271 -25.40 -3.18 3.51
C ASN A 271 -25.86 -4.39 2.68
N SER A 272 -25.29 -4.65 1.50
CA SER A 272 -25.76 -5.68 0.56
C SER A 272 -25.40 -7.13 0.92
N ARG A 273 -24.55 -7.38 1.93
CA ARG A 273 -24.07 -8.73 2.33
C ARG A 273 -24.34 -9.06 3.81
N LYS A 274 -25.50 -8.67 4.35
CA LYS A 274 -25.99 -9.21 5.63
C LYS A 274 -26.59 -10.60 5.44
#